data_AF-A0A9X7K0E0-F1
#
_entry.id   AF-A0A9X7K0E0-F1
#
_cell.length_a   1.000
_cell.length_b   1.000
_cell.length_c   1.000
_cell.angle_alpha   90.00
_cell.angle_beta   90.00
_cell.angle_gamma   90.00
#
_symmetry.space_group_name_H-M   'P 1'
#
loop_
_entity.id
_entity.type
_entity.pdbx_description
1 polymer ?
#
loop_
_entity_poly.entity_id
_entity_poly.type
_entity_poly.pdbx_seq_one_letter_code
_entity_poly.pdbx_strand_id
1 'polypeptide(L)'
;MYPDAYIRYLIHFHTDRDYFECHEILEEHWKKDGYKKVWVVLIQIAVALYHHRRGNSQGALRMMRKALSLLQKEQKAVRELGLDEQRLAKQLEHYIERIAQNKAYKSIELPVCDETLRKMCQAICDERGISWGKASDMSDVFLIHKHKLRDRSDVIAAQEEKKKSKELPNH
;
A
#
# COMPACT_ATOMS: atom_id res chain seq x y z
N MET A 1 -11.30 -16.68 -5.60
CA MET A 1 -9.83 -16.60 -5.69
C MET A 1 -9.42 -15.13 -5.59
N TYR A 2 -8.37 -14.81 -4.84
CA TYR A 2 -7.94 -13.43 -4.64
C TYR A 2 -7.10 -12.92 -5.83
N PRO A 3 -7.14 -11.63 -6.20
CA PRO A 3 -6.31 -11.09 -7.26
C PRO A 3 -4.81 -11.18 -6.92
N ASP A 4 -3.96 -11.51 -7.91
CA ASP A 4 -2.50 -11.57 -7.74
C ASP A 4 -1.93 -10.24 -7.18
N ALA A 5 -2.40 -9.11 -7.69
CA ALA A 5 -1.98 -7.78 -7.22
C ALA A 5 -2.25 -7.59 -5.73
N TYR A 6 -3.35 -8.13 -5.20
CA TYR A 6 -3.66 -8.06 -3.78
C TYR A 6 -2.72 -8.93 -2.95
N ILE A 7 -2.40 -10.14 -3.43
CA ILE A 7 -1.42 -11.01 -2.76
C ILE A 7 -0.04 -10.35 -2.74
N ARG A 8 0.44 -9.83 -3.88
CA ARG A 8 1.72 -9.11 -3.97
C ARG A 8 1.74 -7.89 -3.05
N TYR A 9 0.65 -7.12 -3.00
CA TYR A 9 0.50 -6.02 -2.05
C TYR A 9 0.69 -6.51 -0.61
N LEU A 10 0.01 -7.60 -0.21
CA LEU A 10 0.11 -8.14 1.14
C LEU A 10 1.53 -8.62 1.47
N ILE A 11 2.22 -9.26 0.53
CA ILE A 11 3.61 -9.68 0.72
C ILE A 11 4.49 -8.46 0.99
N HIS A 12 4.53 -7.46 0.09
CA HIS A 12 5.33 -6.25 0.32
C HIS A 12 4.93 -5.51 1.61
N PHE A 13 3.62 -5.44 1.90
CA PHE A 13 3.14 -4.75 3.10
C PHE A 13 3.64 -5.39 4.40
N HIS A 14 3.81 -6.72 4.42
CA HIS A 14 4.13 -7.48 5.64
C HIS A 14 5.58 -7.96 5.74
N THR A 15 6.34 -8.02 4.64
CA THR A 15 7.72 -8.52 4.65
C THR A 15 8.74 -7.37 4.61
N ASP A 16 8.92 -6.75 3.46
CA ASP A 16 9.89 -5.66 3.24
C ASP A 16 9.35 -4.27 3.64
N ARG A 17 8.04 -4.18 3.89
CA ARG A 17 7.34 -2.93 4.23
C ARG A 17 7.51 -1.88 3.13
N ASP A 18 7.60 -2.32 1.87
CA ASP A 18 7.71 -1.42 0.72
C ASP A 18 6.36 -0.80 0.37
N TYR A 19 5.97 0.19 1.16
CA TYR A 19 4.71 0.90 0.98
C TYR A 19 4.60 1.67 -0.34
N PHE A 20 5.72 1.97 -0.99
CA PHE A 20 5.71 2.59 -2.30
C PHE A 20 5.32 1.56 -3.37
N GLU A 21 5.96 0.38 -3.34
CA GLU A 21 5.61 -0.73 -4.23
C GLU A 21 4.15 -1.18 -4.00
N CYS A 22 3.70 -1.24 -2.74
CA CYS A 22 2.31 -1.47 -2.39
C CYS A 22 1.35 -0.50 -3.09
N HIS A 23 1.68 0.81 -3.10
CA HIS A 23 0.88 1.83 -3.77
C HIS A 23 0.81 1.56 -5.27
N GLU A 24 1.95 1.31 -5.92
CA GLU A 24 2.00 1.13 -7.37
C GLU A 24 1.25 -0.12 -7.84
N ILE A 25 1.44 -1.25 -7.15
CA ILE A 25 0.76 -2.51 -7.45
C ILE A 25 -0.77 -2.32 -7.41
N LEU A 26 -1.27 -1.71 -6.34
CA LEU A 26 -2.71 -1.53 -6.20
C LEU A 26 -3.25 -0.38 -7.05
N GLU A 27 -2.48 0.66 -7.36
CA GLU A 27 -2.93 1.71 -8.26
C GLU A 27 -3.15 1.16 -9.68
N GLU A 28 -2.23 0.31 -10.17
CA GLU A 28 -2.39 -0.35 -11.45
C GLU A 28 -3.61 -1.28 -11.44
N HIS A 29 -3.78 -2.08 -10.39
CA HIS A 29 -4.93 -2.97 -10.26
C HIS A 29 -6.26 -2.22 -10.15
N TRP A 30 -6.29 -1.11 -9.40
CA TRP A 30 -7.46 -0.27 -9.21
C TRP A 30 -8.02 0.26 -10.53
N LYS A 31 -7.14 0.66 -11.46
CA LYS A 31 -7.53 1.10 -12.81
C LYS A 31 -8.15 -0.02 -13.64
N LYS A 32 -7.65 -1.26 -13.48
CA LYS A 32 -8.14 -2.44 -14.22
C LYS A 32 -9.46 -3.00 -13.64
N ASP A 33 -9.64 -2.91 -12.33
CA ASP A 33 -10.81 -3.46 -11.62
C ASP A 33 -11.97 -2.45 -11.49
N GLY A 34 -12.12 -1.54 -12.44
CA GLY A 34 -13.25 -0.60 -12.50
C GLY A 34 -13.26 0.42 -11.37
N TYR A 35 -12.10 0.80 -10.85
CA TYR A 35 -11.94 1.85 -9.83
C TYR A 35 -12.62 1.58 -8.49
N LYS A 36 -12.77 0.31 -8.08
CA LYS A 36 -13.37 -0.04 -6.78
C LYS A 36 -12.66 0.64 -5.61
N LYS A 37 -13.47 1.22 -4.71
CA LYS A 37 -13.02 2.03 -3.57
C LYS A 37 -12.25 1.24 -2.52
N VAL A 38 -12.49 -0.08 -2.41
CA VAL A 38 -11.76 -0.94 -1.46
C VAL A 38 -10.24 -0.92 -1.70
N TRP A 39 -9.81 -0.84 -2.96
CA TRP A 39 -8.37 -0.70 -3.29
C TRP A 39 -7.82 0.63 -2.80
N VAL A 40 -8.60 1.70 -2.91
CA VAL A 40 -8.22 3.04 -2.42
C VAL A 40 -8.02 3.04 -0.91
N VAL A 41 -8.77 2.25 -0.14
CA VAL A 41 -8.54 2.09 1.31
C VAL A 41 -7.12 1.58 1.57
N LEU A 42 -6.74 0.48 0.93
CA LEU A 42 -5.42 -0.14 1.10
C LEU A 42 -4.28 0.76 0.60
N ILE A 43 -4.47 1.40 -0.55
CA ILE A 43 -3.53 2.39 -1.09
C ILE A 43 -3.29 3.52 -0.09
N GLN A 44 -4.36 4.09 0.49
CA GLN A 44 -4.23 5.19 1.46
C GLN A 44 -3.53 4.75 2.75
N ILE A 45 -3.73 3.51 3.21
CA ILE A 45 -2.99 2.96 4.35
C ILE A 45 -1.50 2.90 4.03
N ALA A 46 -1.11 2.33 2.88
CA ALA A 46 0.29 2.25 2.46
C ALA A 46 0.93 3.65 2.36
N VAL A 47 0.26 4.60 1.70
CA VAL A 47 0.77 5.98 1.56
C VAL A 47 0.88 6.68 2.92
N ALA A 48 -0.06 6.45 3.85
CA ALA A 48 0.02 7.01 5.19
C ALA A 48 1.24 6.49 5.96
N LEU A 49 1.52 5.19 5.89
CA LEU A 49 2.67 4.57 6.54
C LEU A 49 3.99 5.03 5.90
N TYR A 50 4.03 5.18 4.58
CA TYR A 50 5.17 5.76 3.86
C TYR A 50 5.49 7.19 4.34
N HIS A 51 4.48 8.05 4.45
CA HIS A 51 4.66 9.41 4.97
C HIS A 51 5.16 9.40 6.42
N HIS A 52 4.58 8.55 7.27
CA HIS A 52 4.97 8.50 8.67
C HIS A 52 6.42 8.04 8.83
N ARG A 53 6.83 7.01 8.07
CA ARG A 53 8.22 6.52 8.05
C ARG A 53 9.23 7.61 7.70
N ARG A 54 8.84 8.56 6.85
CA ARG A 54 9.69 9.69 6.43
C ARG A 54 9.58 10.94 7.33
N GLY A 55 8.95 10.83 8.50
CA GLY A 55 8.76 11.95 9.42
C GLY A 55 7.70 12.97 8.96
N ASN A 56 6.94 12.67 7.90
CA ASN A 56 5.83 13.52 7.46
C ASN A 56 4.53 13.14 8.20
N SER A 57 4.43 13.52 9.46
CA SER A 57 3.28 13.23 10.32
C SER A 57 1.97 13.85 9.81
N GLN A 58 2.03 15.05 9.22
CA GLN A 58 0.84 15.72 8.66
C GLN A 58 0.26 14.96 7.46
N GLY A 59 1.12 14.55 6.52
CA GLY A 59 0.74 13.73 5.37
C GLY A 59 0.20 12.37 5.80
N ALA A 60 0.85 11.74 6.79
CA ALA A 60 0.42 10.47 7.36
C ALA A 60 -0.99 10.56 7.97
N LEU A 61 -1.24 11.55 8.84
CA LEU A 61 -2.56 11.78 9.45
C LEU A 61 -3.65 11.99 8.41
N ARG A 62 -3.39 12.83 7.41
CA ARG A 62 -4.35 13.12 6.35
C ARG A 62 -4.76 11.86 5.59
N MET A 63 -3.78 11.03 5.21
CA MET A 63 -4.05 9.80 4.46
C MET A 63 -4.73 8.74 5.34
N MET A 64 -4.28 8.58 6.59
CA MET A 64 -4.85 7.59 7.49
C MET A 64 -6.31 7.88 7.85
N ARG A 65 -6.66 9.17 8.07
CA ARG A 65 -8.06 9.59 8.30
C ARG A 65 -8.96 9.34 7.09
N LYS A 66 -8.44 9.57 5.88
CA LYS A 66 -9.16 9.26 4.64
C LYS A 66 -9.40 7.74 4.50
N ALA A 67 -8.37 6.94 4.80
CA ALA A 67 -8.46 5.49 4.77
C ALA A 67 -9.54 4.98 5.73
N LEU A 68 -9.54 5.46 6.97
CA LEU A 68 -10.56 5.11 7.97
C LEU A 68 -11.97 5.51 7.52
N SER A 69 -12.16 6.74 7.05
CA SER A 69 -13.48 7.21 6.59
C SER A 69 -14.01 6.40 5.41
N LEU A 70 -13.13 6.00 4.49
CA LEU A 70 -13.50 5.17 3.35
C LEU A 70 -13.78 3.73 3.77
N LEU A 71 -12.94 3.15 4.65
CA LEU A 71 -13.14 1.82 5.22
C LEU A 71 -14.52 1.69 5.90
N GLN A 72 -14.95 2.70 6.65
CA GLN A 72 -16.26 2.72 7.30
C GLN A 72 -17.42 2.62 6.29
N LYS A 73 -17.23 3.10 5.05
CA LYS A 73 -18.22 3.02 3.96
C LYS A 73 -18.11 1.72 3.15
N GLU A 74 -16.93 1.11 3.14
CA GLU A 74 -16.59 -0.07 2.33
C GLU A 74 -16.44 -1.35 3.18
N GLN A 75 -17.03 -1.41 4.38
CA GLN A 75 -16.88 -2.53 5.33
C GLN A 75 -17.12 -3.91 4.70
N LYS A 76 -18.18 -4.03 3.89
CA LYS A 76 -18.51 -5.29 3.21
C LYS A 76 -17.40 -5.71 2.24
N ALA A 77 -16.91 -4.78 1.43
CA ALA A 77 -15.84 -5.06 0.47
C ALA A 77 -14.51 -5.40 1.17
N VAL A 78 -14.22 -4.76 2.30
CA VAL A 78 -13.04 -5.09 3.13
C VAL A 78 -13.13 -6.53 3.67
N ARG A 79 -14.31 -6.96 4.14
CA ARG A 79 -14.54 -8.36 4.54
C ARG A 79 -14.39 -9.34 3.39
N GLU A 80 -14.89 -9.00 2.20
CA GLU A 80 -14.74 -9.83 1.00
C GLU A 80 -13.27 -9.96 0.56
N LEU A 81 -12.39 -9.05 0.97
CA LEU A 81 -10.93 -9.18 0.83
C LEU A 81 -10.26 -10.03 1.93
N GLY A 82 -11.04 -10.67 2.80
CA GLY A 82 -10.52 -11.53 3.85
C GLY A 82 -9.86 -10.76 5.01
N LEU A 83 -10.20 -9.48 5.18
CA LEU A 83 -9.74 -8.64 6.29
C LEU A 83 -10.85 -8.46 7.33
N ASP A 84 -10.48 -8.45 8.60
CA ASP A 84 -11.34 -8.04 9.70
C ASP A 84 -11.47 -6.51 9.71
N GLU A 85 -12.59 -6.02 9.17
CA GLU A 85 -12.86 -4.60 8.99
C GLU A 85 -12.97 -3.86 10.33
N GLN A 86 -13.48 -4.51 11.37
CA GLN A 86 -13.65 -3.90 12.69
C GLN A 86 -12.31 -3.76 13.39
N ARG A 87 -11.48 -4.80 13.35
CA ARG A 87 -10.12 -4.76 13.89
C ARG A 87 -9.27 -3.77 13.10
N LEU A 88 -9.43 -3.71 11.78
CA LEU A 88 -8.71 -2.75 10.94
C LEU A 88 -9.09 -1.32 11.30
N ALA A 89 -10.39 -1.02 11.44
CA ALA A 89 -10.86 0.30 11.86
C ALA A 89 -10.21 0.74 13.19
N LYS A 90 -10.27 -0.12 14.21
CA LYS A 90 -9.65 0.14 15.53
C LYS A 90 -8.13 0.33 15.43
N GLN A 91 -7.46 -0.45 14.58
CA GLN A 91 -6.03 -0.29 14.35
C GLN A 91 -5.72 1.07 13.70
N LEU A 92 -6.51 1.51 12.72
CA LEU A 92 -6.31 2.82 12.07
C LEU A 92 -6.58 3.97 13.03
N GLU A 93 -7.63 3.90 13.84
CA GLU A 93 -7.94 4.87 14.90
C GLU A 93 -6.78 5.02 15.89
N HIS A 94 -6.31 3.89 16.43
CA HIS A 94 -5.15 3.89 17.32
C HIS A 94 -3.89 4.45 16.65
N TYR A 95 -3.67 4.14 15.37
CA TYR A 95 -2.51 4.64 14.64
C TYR A 95 -2.60 6.16 14.38
N ILE A 96 -3.80 6.69 14.12
CA ILE A 96 -4.05 8.12 14.02
C ILE A 96 -3.69 8.82 15.34
N GLU A 97 -4.10 8.28 16.49
CA GLU A 97 -3.75 8.82 17.80
C GLU A 97 -2.24 8.83 18.02
N ARG A 98 -1.54 7.75 17.63
CA ARG A 98 -0.09 7.68 17.71
C ARG A 98 0.60 8.79 16.92
N ILE A 99 0.18 9.00 15.66
CA ILE A 99 0.77 10.06 14.83
C ILE A 99 0.44 11.45 15.42
N ALA A 100 -0.79 11.66 15.91
CA ALA A 100 -1.20 12.91 16.55
C ALA A 100 -0.40 13.23 17.82
N GLN A 101 0.01 12.19 18.57
CA GLN A 101 0.91 12.29 19.72
C GLN A 101 2.40 12.35 19.32
N ASN A 102 2.70 12.53 18.03
CA ASN A 102 4.05 12.59 17.46
C ASN A 102 4.92 11.38 17.82
N LYS A 103 4.30 10.21 18.02
CA LYS A 103 5.03 8.96 18.30
C LYS A 103 5.73 8.49 17.03
N ALA A 104 6.92 7.92 17.19
CA ALA A 104 7.67 7.34 16.09
C ALA A 104 6.85 6.28 15.33
N TYR A 105 7.14 6.19 14.03
CA TYR A 105 6.60 5.20 13.13
C TYR A 105 6.79 3.78 13.69
N LYS A 106 5.76 2.95 13.53
CA LYS A 106 5.79 1.53 13.87
C LYS A 106 5.05 0.76 12.78
N SER A 107 5.63 -0.32 12.29
CA SER A 107 4.95 -1.21 11.35
C SER A 107 3.65 -1.73 11.96
N ILE A 108 2.62 -1.84 11.14
CA ILE A 108 1.34 -2.48 11.48
C ILE A 108 1.15 -3.69 10.58
N GLU A 109 0.32 -4.63 11.01
CA GLU A 109 -0.12 -5.75 10.19
C GLU A 109 -1.61 -5.60 9.93
N LEU A 110 -2.00 -5.83 8.67
CA LEU A 110 -3.40 -5.86 8.31
C LEU A 110 -4.04 -7.11 8.94
N PRO A 111 -5.24 -7.00 9.51
CA PRO A 111 -5.86 -8.08 10.24
C PRO A 111 -6.54 -9.05 9.26
N VAL A 112 -5.73 -9.83 8.53
CA VAL A 112 -6.22 -10.88 7.64
C VAL A 112 -6.98 -11.90 8.48
N CYS A 113 -8.26 -12.15 8.27
CA CYS A 113 -9.04 -13.15 9.01
C CYS A 113 -9.32 -14.41 8.18
N ASP A 114 -9.24 -14.31 6.86
CA ASP A 114 -9.42 -15.46 5.96
C ASP A 114 -8.20 -16.40 5.99
N GLU A 115 -8.45 -17.66 6.35
CA GLU A 115 -7.39 -18.67 6.49
C GLU A 115 -6.76 -19.07 5.15
N THR A 116 -7.54 -19.07 4.07
CA THR A 116 -7.04 -19.38 2.72
C THR A 116 -6.06 -18.32 2.28
N LEU A 117 -6.39 -17.05 2.48
CA LEU A 117 -5.53 -15.91 2.19
C LEU A 117 -4.24 -15.94 2.99
N ARG A 118 -4.32 -16.26 4.29
CA ARG A 118 -3.13 -16.45 5.14
C ARG A 118 -2.24 -17.58 4.62
N LYS A 119 -2.79 -18.74 4.30
CA LYS A 119 -2.03 -19.89 3.78
C LYS A 119 -1.34 -19.58 2.45
N MET A 120 -2.01 -18.87 1.54
CA MET A 120 -1.39 -18.44 0.28
C MET A 120 -0.21 -17.49 0.53
N CYS A 121 -0.36 -16.51 1.41
CA CYS A 121 0.73 -15.60 1.75
C CYS A 121 1.91 -16.34 2.41
N GLN A 122 1.60 -17.27 3.32
CA GLN A 122 2.61 -18.07 4.01
C GLN A 122 3.39 -18.97 3.04
N ALA A 123 2.71 -19.64 2.09
CA ALA A 123 3.36 -20.46 1.08
C ALA A 123 4.36 -19.65 0.23
N ILE A 124 4.01 -18.43 -0.16
CA ILE A 124 4.92 -17.53 -0.90
C ILE A 124 6.10 -17.10 -0.02
N CYS A 125 5.85 -16.85 1.27
CA CYS A 125 6.90 -16.53 2.23
C CYS A 125 7.89 -17.69 2.38
N ASP A 126 7.39 -18.92 2.53
CA ASP A 126 8.20 -20.13 2.69
C ASP A 126 9.01 -20.43 1.43
N GLU A 127 8.40 -20.35 0.25
CA GLU A 127 9.06 -20.55 -1.05
C GLU A 127 10.21 -19.57 -1.28
N ARG A 128 10.04 -18.32 -0.86
CA ARG A 128 11.04 -17.26 -1.03
C ARG A 128 12.02 -17.14 0.15
N GLY A 129 11.84 -17.91 1.21
CA GLY A 129 12.63 -17.81 2.44
C GLY A 129 12.51 -16.47 3.15
N ILE A 130 11.36 -15.79 3.04
CA ILE A 130 11.10 -14.48 3.66
C ILE A 130 10.11 -14.60 4.81
N SER A 131 10.29 -13.81 5.87
CA SER A 131 9.42 -13.88 7.06
C SER A 131 8.29 -12.85 7.00
N TRP A 132 7.06 -13.31 7.22
CA TRP A 132 5.89 -12.45 7.40
C TRP A 132 5.98 -11.65 8.71
N GLY A 133 5.48 -10.42 8.71
CA GLY A 133 5.37 -9.58 9.89
C GLY A 133 6.68 -8.89 10.30
N LYS A 134 7.78 -9.10 9.56
CA LYS A 134 9.08 -8.48 9.84
C LYS A 134 8.93 -6.97 10.01
N ALA A 135 9.43 -6.43 11.12
CA ALA A 135 9.40 -4.99 11.35
C ALA A 135 10.23 -4.26 10.29
N SER A 136 9.84 -3.04 9.92
CA SER A 136 10.64 -2.22 9.01
C SER A 136 12.04 -2.04 9.57
N ASP A 137 13.06 -2.32 8.76
CA ASP A 137 14.41 -1.89 9.04
C ASP A 137 14.52 -0.39 8.75
N MET A 138 14.55 0.41 9.81
CA MET A 138 14.64 1.87 9.70
C MET A 138 16.04 2.35 9.29
N SER A 139 17.02 1.45 9.21
CA SER A 139 18.38 1.74 8.72
C SER A 139 18.52 1.54 7.21
N ASP A 140 17.53 0.92 6.56
CA ASP A 140 17.53 0.72 5.11
C ASP A 140 17.12 2.01 4.36
N VAL A 141 18.15 2.77 4.00
CA VAL A 141 18.04 4.01 3.21
C VAL A 141 17.38 3.75 1.84
N PHE A 142 17.52 2.55 1.26
CA PHE A 142 16.93 2.20 -0.03
C PHE A 142 15.40 2.08 0.08
N LEU A 143 14.86 1.44 1.11
CA LEU A 143 13.42 1.40 1.39
C LEU A 143 12.82 2.78 1.70
N ILE A 144 13.62 3.69 2.25
CA ILE A 144 13.19 5.08 2.56
C ILE A 144 13.24 5.96 1.30
N HIS A 145 14.19 5.74 0.39
CA HIS A 145 14.46 6.58 -0.78
C HIS A 145 14.19 5.92 -2.14
N LYS A 146 13.58 4.73 -2.21
CA LYS A 146 13.33 3.98 -3.46
C LYS A 146 12.72 4.84 -4.59
N HIS A 147 11.84 5.78 -4.28
CA HIS A 147 11.26 6.74 -5.24
C HIS A 147 12.27 7.66 -5.98
N LYS A 148 13.49 7.81 -5.44
CA LYS A 148 14.63 8.53 -6.03
C LYS A 148 15.60 7.60 -6.76
N LEU A 149 15.68 6.34 -6.35
CA LEU A 149 16.65 5.36 -6.87
C LEU A 149 16.06 4.41 -7.92
N ARG A 150 14.73 4.39 -8.08
CA ARG A 150 14.11 3.73 -9.22
C ARG A 150 14.47 4.51 -10.48
N ASP A 151 15.22 3.86 -11.37
CA ASP A 151 15.50 4.35 -12.69
C ASP A 151 14.16 4.70 -13.36
N ARG A 152 13.94 6.00 -13.61
CA ARG A 152 12.68 6.52 -14.16
C ARG A 152 12.64 6.39 -15.68
N SER A 153 13.42 5.48 -16.25
CA SER A 153 13.57 5.32 -17.70
C SER A 153 12.19 5.16 -18.37
N ASP A 154 11.28 4.41 -17.72
CA ASP A 154 9.93 4.14 -18.22
C ASP A 154 9.03 5.39 -18.22
N VAL A 155 9.19 6.27 -17.21
CA VAL A 155 8.41 7.52 -17.08
C VAL A 155 8.92 8.58 -18.06
N ILE A 156 10.23 8.61 -18.32
CA ILE A 156 10.84 9.49 -19.32
C ILE A 156 10.42 9.05 -20.73
N ALA A 157 10.48 7.75 -21.03
CA ALA A 157 10.03 7.20 -22.31
C ALA A 157 8.54 7.51 -22.58
N ALA A 158 7.68 7.37 -21.57
CA ALA A 158 6.26 7.69 -21.70
C ALA A 158 5.96 9.20 -21.88
N GLN A 159 6.87 10.09 -21.48
CA GLN A 159 6.77 11.52 -21.76
C GLN A 159 7.25 11.90 -23.16
N GLU A 160 8.27 11.21 -23.69
CA GLU A 160 8.75 11.43 -25.06
C GLU A 160 7.76 10.98 -26.13
N GLU A 161 7.05 9.87 -25.92
CA GLU A 161 5.97 9.45 -26.84
C GLU A 161 4.80 10.43 -26.87
N LYS A 162 4.46 11.04 -25.73
CA LYS A 162 3.42 12.08 -25.64
C LYS A 162 3.83 13.42 -26.27
N LYS A 163 5.13 13.70 -26.38
CA LYS A 163 5.63 14.86 -27.15
C LYS A 163 5.57 14.58 -28.66
N LYS A 164 6.06 13.41 -29.11
CA LYS A 164 6.06 13.03 -30.54
C LYS A 164 4.65 12.94 -31.13
N SER A 165 3.67 12.48 -30.36
CA SER A 165 2.26 12.40 -30.80
C SER A 165 1.53 13.76 -30.86
N LYS A 166 2.07 14.81 -30.23
CA LYS A 166 1.54 16.19 -30.32
C LYS A 166 2.19 17.02 -31.43
N GLU A 167 3.30 16.56 -31.99
CA GLU A 167 4.07 17.27 -33.03
C GLU A 167 3.76 16.80 -34.46
N LEU A 168 2.85 15.84 -34.66
CA LEU A 168 2.35 15.49 -35.99
C LEU A 168 1.34 16.55 -36.45
N PRO A 169 1.64 17.38 -37.47
CA PRO A 169 0.64 18.22 -38.10
C PRO A 169 -0.31 17.31 -38.87
N ASN A 170 -1.62 17.42 -38.60
CA ASN A 170 -2.63 16.91 -39.52
C ASN A 170 -2.38 17.55 -40.89
N HIS A 171 -2.03 16.73 -41.88
CA HIS A 171 -1.97 17.13 -43.28
C HIS A 171 -2.96 16.32 -44.10
#